data_AF-A0A9E5YA68-F1
#
_entry.id   AF-A0A9E5YA68-F1
#
_cell.length_a   1.000
_cell.length_b   1.000
_cell.length_c   1.000
_cell.angle_alpha   90.00
_cell.angle_beta   90.00
_cell.angle_gamma   90.00
#
_symmetry.space_group_name_H-M   'P 1'
#
loop_
_entity.id
_entity.type
_entity.pdbx_description
1 polymer ?
#
loop_
_entity_poly.entity_id
_entity_poly.type
_entity_poly.pdbx_seq_one_letter_code
_entity_poly.pdbx_strand_id
1 'polypeptide(L)'
;MKKVKSGGEEIEFFEEGDILSLYEKLFQAAGRRGVSGKLLEKTKKKILKLTKKGEKLIGKGKPDVNSLDNLCGTIKRLKDIVKDPPSYTGPVITEILKSI
;
A
#
# COMPACT_ATOMS: atom_id res chain seq x y z
N MET A 1 9.40 -7.89 0.68
CA MET A 1 9.64 -6.71 1.53
C MET A 1 11.11 -6.61 1.85
N LYS A 2 11.73 -5.44 1.65
CA LYS A 2 13.17 -5.20 1.88
C LYS A 2 13.40 -3.91 2.66
N LYS A 3 14.53 -3.81 3.37
CA LYS A 3 14.96 -2.55 4.00
C LYS A 3 15.88 -1.79 3.05
N VAL A 4 15.62 -0.51 2.86
CA VAL A 4 16.42 0.38 2.03
C VAL A 4 17.07 1.41 2.94
N LYS A 5 18.40 1.54 2.85
CA LYS A 5 19.14 2.60 3.52
C LYS A 5 19.12 3.86 2.65
N SER A 6 18.68 4.97 3.22
CA SER A 6 18.77 6.30 2.60
C SER A 6 19.17 7.31 3.66
N GLY A 7 20.28 8.03 3.45
CA GLY A 7 20.70 9.11 4.35
C GLY A 7 21.00 8.71 5.81
N GLY A 8 21.18 7.43 6.11
CA GLY A 8 21.38 6.92 7.48
C GLY A 8 20.15 6.28 8.12
N GLU A 9 18.97 6.40 7.49
CA GLU A 9 17.72 5.78 7.94
C GLU A 9 17.41 4.50 7.15
N GLU A 10 16.89 3.49 7.85
CA GLU A 10 16.41 2.24 7.25
C GLU A 10 14.88 2.30 7.07
N ILE A 11 14.44 2.33 5.82
CA ILE A 11 13.02 2.39 5.48
C ILE A 11 12.59 1.06 4.89
N GLU A 12 11.43 0.59 5.34
CA GLU A 12 10.80 -0.60 4.80
C GLU A 12 10.18 -0.33 3.42
N PHE A 13 10.61 -1.10 2.42
CA PHE A 13 10.13 -1.05 1.06
C PHE A 13 9.38 -2.32 0.68
N PHE A 14 8.19 -2.16 0.12
CA PHE A 14 7.38 -3.25 -0.39
C PHE A 14 7.51 -3.34 -1.90
N GLU A 15 7.86 -4.52 -2.40
CA GLU A 15 8.03 -4.76 -3.83
C GLU A 15 6.68 -5.03 -4.49
N GLU A 16 6.62 -4.91 -5.81
CA GLU A 16 5.37 -5.09 -6.55
C GLU A 16 4.65 -6.40 -6.18
N GLY A 17 5.38 -7.50 -6.02
CA GLY A 17 4.81 -8.79 -5.60
C GLY A 17 4.13 -8.74 -4.21
N ASP A 18 4.73 -8.05 -3.24
CA ASP A 18 4.12 -7.86 -1.90
C ASP A 18 2.80 -7.09 -2.00
N ILE A 19 2.78 -6.05 -2.85
CA ILE A 19 1.59 -5.21 -3.08
C ILE A 19 0.49 -6.03 -3.72
N LEU A 20 0.80 -6.80 -4.77
CA LEU A 20 -0.18 -7.62 -5.47
C LEU A 20 -0.85 -8.63 -4.54
N SER A 21 -0.06 -9.36 -3.75
CA SER A 21 -0.58 -10.34 -2.78
C SER A 21 -1.44 -9.69 -1.70
N LEU A 22 -1.04 -8.51 -1.20
CA LEU A 22 -1.86 -7.75 -0.25
C LEU A 22 -3.21 -7.34 -0.86
N TYR A 23 -3.20 -6.87 -2.10
CA TYR A 23 -4.40 -6.40 -2.78
C TYR A 23 -5.40 -7.51 -3.06
N GLU A 24 -4.95 -8.73 -3.38
CA GLU A 24 -5.85 -9.87 -3.52
C GLU A 24 -6.63 -10.14 -2.23
N LYS A 25 -5.94 -10.15 -1.10
CA LYS A 25 -6.56 -10.31 0.23
C LYS A 25 -7.49 -9.14 0.56
N LEU A 26 -7.06 -7.92 0.25
CA LEU A 26 -7.86 -6.71 0.45
C LEU A 26 -9.13 -6.74 -0.40
N PHE A 27 -9.05 -7.18 -1.65
CA PHE A 27 -10.21 -7.32 -2.53
C PHE A 27 -11.27 -8.26 -1.94
N GLN A 28 -10.84 -9.40 -1.40
CA GLN A 28 -11.76 -10.34 -0.75
C GLN A 28 -12.34 -9.76 0.55
N ALA A 29 -11.51 -9.18 1.42
CA ALA A 29 -11.93 -8.64 2.71
C ALA A 29 -12.86 -7.42 2.56
N ALA A 30 -12.45 -6.43 1.77
CA ALA A 30 -13.20 -5.20 1.52
C ALA A 30 -14.42 -5.42 0.62
N GLY A 31 -14.31 -6.31 -0.37
CA GLY A 31 -15.44 -6.67 -1.24
C GLY A 31 -16.60 -7.29 -0.47
N ARG A 32 -16.32 -8.20 0.47
CA ARG A 32 -17.33 -8.76 1.40
C ARG A 32 -18.00 -7.72 2.29
N ARG A 33 -17.39 -6.53 2.43
CA ARG A 33 -17.89 -5.39 3.23
C ARG A 33 -18.59 -4.33 2.38
N GLY A 34 -18.82 -4.59 1.08
CA GLY A 34 -19.54 -3.68 0.19
C GLY A 34 -18.67 -2.56 -0.40
N VAL A 35 -17.35 -2.63 -0.30
CA VAL A 35 -16.44 -1.66 -0.91
C VAL A 35 -16.42 -1.84 -2.43
N SER A 36 -16.49 -0.73 -3.17
CA SER A 36 -16.51 -0.76 -4.63
C SER A 36 -15.21 -1.34 -5.20
N GLY A 37 -15.34 -2.37 -6.05
CA GLY A 37 -14.22 -2.94 -6.79
C GLY A 37 -13.46 -1.90 -7.62
N LYS A 38 -14.17 -0.92 -8.20
CA LYS A 38 -13.55 0.20 -8.95
C LYS A 38 -12.62 1.03 -8.08
N LEU A 39 -13.01 1.29 -6.82
CA LEU A 39 -12.17 2.04 -5.88
C LEU A 39 -10.92 1.23 -5.52
N LEU A 40 -11.08 -0.05 -5.20
CA LEU A 40 -9.98 -0.96 -4.91
C LEU A 40 -8.98 -1.06 -6.09
N GLU A 41 -9.48 -1.16 -7.33
CA GLU A 41 -8.63 -1.15 -8.53
C GLU A 41 -7.89 0.18 -8.72
N LYS A 42 -8.57 1.30 -8.47
CA LYS A 42 -7.96 2.64 -8.57
C LYS A 42 -6.83 2.79 -7.56
N THR A 43 -7.07 2.40 -6.31
CA THR A 43 -6.05 2.43 -5.26
C THR A 43 -4.89 1.49 -5.61
N LYS A 44 -5.17 0.28 -6.10
CA LYS A 44 -4.14 -0.67 -6.58
C LYS A 44 -3.22 -0.04 -7.62
N LYS A 45 -3.78 0.56 -8.67
CA LYS A 45 -3.01 1.22 -9.73
C LYS A 45 -2.16 2.37 -9.19
N LYS A 46 -2.70 3.15 -8.25
CA LYS A 46 -1.98 4.29 -7.64
C LYS A 46 -0.79 3.81 -6.81
N ILE A 47 -0.98 2.82 -5.94
CA ILE A 47 0.11 2.25 -5.12
C ILE A 47 1.17 1.60 -6.00
N LEU A 48 0.79 0.78 -6.99
CA LEU A 48 1.75 0.17 -7.91
C LEU A 48 2.59 1.23 -8.65
N LYS A 49 1.98 2.34 -9.08
CA LYS A 49 2.71 3.44 -9.72
C LYS A 49 3.71 4.09 -8.76
N LEU A 50 3.36 4.27 -7.49
CA LEU A 50 4.24 4.80 -6.46
C LEU A 50 5.37 3.83 -6.13
N THR A 51 5.07 2.54 -5.99
CA THR A 51 6.06 1.47 -5.79
C THR A 51 7.08 1.45 -6.92
N LYS A 52 6.65 1.43 -8.19
CA LYS A 52 7.59 1.48 -9.35
C LYS A 52 8.47 2.73 -9.37
N LYS A 53 7.90 3.88 -8.99
CA LYS A 53 8.69 5.12 -8.85
C LYS A 53 9.74 4.98 -7.74
N GLY A 54 9.34 4.42 -6.60
CA GLY A 54 10.24 4.09 -5.49
C GLY A 54 11.36 3.16 -5.92
N GLU A 55 11.05 2.03 -6.57
CA GLU A 55 12.05 1.09 -7.08
C GLU A 55 13.05 1.75 -8.01
N LYS A 56 12.57 2.60 -8.92
CA LYS A 56 13.44 3.32 -9.86
C LYS A 56 14.37 4.31 -9.14
N LEU A 57 13.89 4.99 -8.11
CA LEU A 57 14.68 5.93 -7.31
C LEU A 57 15.72 5.20 -6.44
N ILE A 58 15.32 4.08 -5.85
CA ILE A 58 16.20 3.18 -5.08
C ILE A 58 17.32 2.64 -5.99
N GLY A 59 16.96 2.13 -7.18
CA GLY A 59 17.93 1.61 -8.15
C GLY A 59 18.90 2.67 -8.67
N LYS A 60 18.54 3.95 -8.58
CA LYS A 60 19.42 5.09 -8.91
C LYS A 60 20.26 5.58 -7.73
N GLY A 61 20.16 4.94 -6.56
CA GLY A 61 20.84 5.37 -5.34
C GLY A 61 20.33 6.70 -4.78
N LYS A 62 19.13 7.14 -5.17
CA LYS A 62 18.48 8.37 -4.67
C LYS A 62 17.09 8.05 -4.09
N PRO A 63 16.98 7.24 -3.02
CA PRO A 63 15.68 6.91 -2.43
C PRO A 63 15.04 8.17 -1.84
N ASP A 64 13.81 8.46 -2.26
CA ASP A 64 13.02 9.54 -1.68
C ASP A 64 12.37 9.06 -0.38
N VAL A 65 13.02 9.36 0.75
CA VAL A 65 12.64 8.90 2.09
C VAL A 65 11.17 9.17 2.40
N ASN A 66 10.73 10.41 2.19
CA ASN A 66 9.36 10.83 2.49
C ASN A 66 8.31 10.08 1.65
N SER A 67 8.56 9.87 0.36
CA SER A 67 7.64 9.12 -0.50
C SER A 67 7.61 7.65 -0.12
N LEU A 68 8.75 7.05 0.24
CA LEU A 68 8.84 5.66 0.65
C LEU A 68 8.18 5.42 2.01
N ASP A 69 8.35 6.33 2.97
CA ASP A 69 7.72 6.27 4.28
C ASP A 69 6.19 6.40 4.17
N ASN A 70 5.70 7.39 3.42
CA ASN A 70 4.26 7.54 3.17
C ASN A 70 3.66 6.31 2.48
N LEU A 71 4.39 5.71 1.53
CA LEU A 71 3.97 4.47 0.87
C LEU A 71 3.94 3.31 1.86
N CYS A 72 4.94 3.18 2.72
CA CYS A 72 5.00 2.17 3.77
C CYS A 72 3.83 2.31 4.76
N GLY A 73 3.55 3.53 5.25
CA GLY A 73 2.42 3.82 6.13
C GLY A 73 1.08 3.47 5.48
N THR A 74 0.92 3.79 4.19
CA THR A 74 -0.26 3.41 3.41
C THR A 74 -0.44 1.89 3.35
N ILE A 75 0.64 1.16 3.03
CA ILE A 75 0.60 -0.31 2.91
C ILE A 75 0.34 -0.96 4.28
N LYS A 76 0.89 -0.42 5.36
CA LYS A 76 0.60 -0.86 6.74
C LYS A 76 -0.87 -0.71 7.08
N ARG A 77 -1.51 0.41 6.74
CA ARG A 77 -2.96 0.59 6.92
C ARG A 77 -3.77 -0.43 6.12
N LEU A 78 -3.40 -0.70 4.87
CA LEU A 78 -4.06 -1.73 4.06
C LEU A 78 -3.86 -3.15 4.63
N LYS A 79 -2.67 -3.44 5.16
CA LYS A 79 -2.40 -4.70 5.89
C LYS A 79 -3.28 -4.84 7.12
N ASP A 80 -3.52 -3.75 7.84
CA ASP A 80 -4.35 -3.78 9.04
C ASP A 80 -5.81 -4.15 8.72
N ILE A 81 -6.37 -3.56 7.66
CA ILE A 81 -7.71 -3.91 7.15
C ILE A 81 -7.79 -5.39 6.77
N VAL A 82 -6.73 -5.96 6.19
CA VAL A 82 -6.68 -7.37 5.81
C VAL A 82 -6.51 -8.29 7.03
N LYS A 83 -5.78 -7.84 8.05
CA LYS A 83 -5.50 -8.62 9.26
C LYS A 83 -6.73 -8.71 10.17
N ASP A 84 -7.47 -7.61 10.32
CA ASP A 84 -8.70 -7.59 11.10
C ASP A 84 -9.88 -6.95 10.33
N PRO A 85 -10.40 -7.61 9.29
CA PRO A 85 -11.55 -7.11 8.54
C PRO A 85 -12.80 -6.80 9.39
N PRO A 86 -13.11 -7.52 10.48
CA PRO A 86 -14.24 -7.22 11.36
C PRO A 86 -14.21 -5.85 12.01
N SER A 87 -13.03 -5.34 12.36
CA SER A 87 -12.87 -4.00 12.96
C SER A 87 -13.14 -2.85 12.00
N TYR A 88 -13.26 -3.12 10.68
CA TYR A 88 -13.45 -2.10 9.67
C TYR A 88 -14.78 -2.24 8.94
N THR A 89 -15.60 -1.20 9.00
CA THR A 89 -16.84 -1.13 8.20
C THR A 89 -16.54 -0.76 6.75
N GLY A 90 -17.41 -1.17 5.82
CA GLY A 90 -17.27 -0.81 4.40
C GLY A 90 -17.09 0.70 4.13
N PRO A 91 -17.86 1.59 4.79
CA PRO A 91 -17.66 3.03 4.69
C PRO A 91 -16.28 3.49 5.19
N VAL A 92 -15.79 2.96 6.32
CA VAL A 92 -14.47 3.31 6.86
C VAL A 92 -13.36 2.89 5.89
N ILE A 93 -13.43 1.66 5.36
CA ILE A 93 -12.47 1.19 4.35
C ILE A 93 -12.52 2.09 3.11
N THR A 94 -13.71 2.49 2.69
CA THR A 94 -13.90 3.39 1.53
C THR A 94 -13.22 4.74 1.73
N GLU A 95 -13.38 5.35 2.91
CA GLU A 95 -12.74 6.63 3.22
C GLU A 95 -11.22 6.51 3.29
N ILE A 96 -10.70 5.43 3.90
CA ILE A 96 -9.26 5.12 3.90
C ILE A 96 -8.74 5.00 2.46
N LEU A 97 -9.45 4.28 1.58
CA LEU A 97 -9.03 4.09 0.19
C LEU A 97 -9.10 5.37 -0.65
N LYS A 98 -10.01 6.30 -0.34
CA LYS A 98 -10.09 7.61 -0.99
C LYS A 98 -8.98 8.56 -0.55
N SER A 99 -8.49 8.41 0.68
CA SER A 99 -7.37 9.18 1.24
C SER A 99 -6.01 8.84 0.61
N ILE A 100 -5.92 7.75 -0.16
CA ILE A 100 -4.67 7.26 -0.77
C ILE A 100 -4.45 7.88 -2.12
#